data_AF-A0AA42YZ63-F1
#
_entry.id   AF-A0AA42YZ63-F1
#
_cell.length_a   1.000
_cell.length_b   1.000
_cell.length_c   1.000
_cell.angle_alpha   90.00
_cell.angle_beta   90.00
_cell.angle_gamma   90.00
#
_symmetry.space_group_name_H-M   'P 1'
#
loop_
_entity.id
_entity.type
_entity.pdbx_description
1 polymer ?
#
loop_
_entity_poly.entity_id
_entity_poly.type
_entity_poly.pdbx_seq_one_letter_code
_entity_poly.pdbx_strand_id
1 'polypeptide(L)'
;MTIRIAIGCLILSFGCASRTAEGPVSDTAQEVSDEEKVLITVEPPVLVSIVPGAKAEEIPRDCTNAVEETCNALDDDCDGVIDDECGYGAGLIQVTAAWDTGSDIDLYVTGPLGDTVSFQRPSTPIGAELDHSGRGDCSPDMPNPRVENARWVGQRPTVGVYEVELHYWGECISGGGPTATTVSVAIGRQIAGQFRATLLPGERVRVVRFVIQ
;
A
#
# COMPACT_ATOMS: atom_id res chain seq x y z
N MET A 1 34.55 21.02 68.75
CA MET A 1 34.34 22.21 67.89
C MET A 1 34.39 21.70 66.46
N THR A 2 33.37 21.71 65.60
CA THR A 2 32.10 22.47 65.57
C THR A 2 31.11 21.76 64.62
N ILE A 3 29.93 21.45 65.17
CA ILE A 3 28.54 21.35 64.65
C ILE A 3 28.24 21.48 63.14
N ARG A 4 27.41 20.55 62.60
CA ARG A 4 26.29 20.72 61.63
C ARG A 4 25.31 19.52 61.81
N ILE A 5 24.15 19.61 62.50
CA ILE A 5 22.77 20.05 62.13
C ILE A 5 22.25 19.51 60.78
N ALA A 6 21.24 18.62 60.81
CA ALA A 6 19.86 18.94 60.36
C ALA A 6 18.89 17.72 60.36
N ILE A 7 17.79 17.87 61.13
CA ILE A 7 16.35 17.70 60.78
C ILE A 7 15.91 16.31 60.27
N GLY A 8 15.04 15.51 60.90
CA GLY A 8 13.98 15.78 61.89
C GLY A 8 12.59 15.60 61.26
N CYS A 9 12.15 14.35 61.09
CA CYS A 9 10.87 13.96 60.45
C CYS A 9 9.90 13.41 61.51
N LEU A 10 8.82 14.13 61.84
CA LEU A 10 7.61 13.58 62.49
C LEU A 10 6.48 14.63 62.61
N ILE A 11 5.35 14.44 61.93
CA ILE A 11 4.03 15.05 62.28
C ILE A 11 2.97 14.01 61.86
N LEU A 12 2.43 13.21 62.79
CA LEU A 12 1.26 13.43 63.67
C LEU A 12 -0.10 13.49 62.96
N SER A 13 -0.86 12.43 63.22
CA SER A 13 -2.23 12.10 62.80
C SER A 13 -3.30 12.89 63.56
N PHE A 14 -4.36 13.32 62.87
CA PHE A 14 -5.73 13.62 63.36
C PHE A 14 -6.60 13.68 62.09
N GLY A 15 -7.81 13.14 61.96
CA GLY A 15 -8.77 12.45 62.82
C GLY A 15 -10.05 12.31 61.97
N CYS A 16 -10.78 11.20 62.08
CA CYS A 16 -12.07 11.03 61.41
C CYS A 16 -13.19 11.71 62.21
N ALA A 17 -14.08 12.42 61.51
CA ALA A 17 -15.42 12.73 62.00
C ALA A 17 -16.42 12.67 60.83
N SER A 18 -17.41 11.82 61.00
CA SER A 18 -18.54 11.56 60.10
C SER A 18 -19.58 12.67 60.15
N ARG A 19 -20.09 13.07 58.97
CA ARG A 19 -21.43 13.68 58.83
C ARG A 19 -22.07 13.23 57.53
N THR A 20 -23.17 12.52 57.66
CA THR A 20 -24.21 12.31 56.65
C THR A 20 -24.89 13.64 56.32
N ALA A 21 -25.01 13.95 55.04
CA ALA A 21 -25.99 14.88 54.51
C ALA A 21 -26.34 14.44 53.09
N GLU A 22 -27.58 13.98 52.90
CA GLU A 22 -28.19 13.72 51.60
C GLU A 22 -28.21 15.02 50.78
N GLY A 23 -27.71 14.92 49.55
CA GLY A 23 -27.75 15.97 48.53
C GLY A 23 -28.20 15.35 47.19
N PRO A 24 -28.93 16.11 46.36
CA PRO A 24 -29.78 15.56 45.32
C PRO A 24 -28.98 14.94 44.17
N VAL A 25 -29.55 13.89 43.60
CA VAL A 25 -29.13 13.25 42.34
C VAL A 25 -29.02 14.33 41.27
N SER A 26 -27.79 14.64 40.88
CA SER A 26 -27.49 15.39 39.67
C SER A 26 -27.38 14.37 38.56
N ASP A 27 -28.48 14.13 37.84
CA ASP A 27 -28.47 13.47 36.54
C ASP A 27 -27.55 14.27 35.62
N THR A 28 -26.30 13.84 35.53
CA THR A 28 -25.38 14.34 34.52
C THR A 28 -25.70 13.55 33.27
N ALA A 29 -26.51 14.15 32.39
CA ALA A 29 -26.72 13.65 31.04
C ALA A 29 -25.34 13.48 30.39
N GLN A 30 -24.95 12.22 30.24
CA GLN A 30 -23.77 11.83 29.50
C GLN A 30 -24.05 12.18 28.04
N GLU A 31 -23.44 13.25 27.53
CA GLU A 31 -23.40 13.52 26.10
C GLU A 31 -22.57 12.40 25.46
N VAL A 32 -23.27 11.35 25.03
CA VAL A 32 -22.74 10.36 24.12
C VAL A 32 -22.72 11.04 22.76
N SER A 33 -21.61 11.69 22.42
CA SER A 33 -21.30 12.01 21.03
C SER A 33 -20.91 10.70 20.36
N ASP A 34 -21.93 9.93 19.96
CA ASP A 34 -21.77 8.90 18.96
C ASP A 34 -21.44 9.63 17.65
N GLU A 35 -20.16 9.89 17.43
CA GLU A 35 -19.63 10.03 16.06
C GLU A 35 -19.82 8.67 15.39
N GLU A 36 -21.04 8.44 14.91
CA GLU A 36 -21.32 7.42 13.92
C GLU A 36 -20.47 7.80 12.70
N LYS A 37 -19.26 7.23 12.65
CA LYS A 37 -18.39 7.28 11.49
C LYS A 37 -19.18 6.66 10.35
N VAL A 38 -19.92 7.50 9.63
CA VAL A 38 -20.61 7.12 8.40
C VAL A 38 -19.54 6.49 7.54
N LEU A 39 -19.59 5.17 7.42
CA LEU A 39 -18.73 4.42 6.53
C LEU A 39 -19.21 4.81 5.14
N ILE A 40 -18.65 5.89 4.59
CA ILE A 40 -18.88 6.26 3.21
C ILE A 40 -18.35 5.08 2.41
N THR A 41 -19.25 4.25 1.89
CA THR A 41 -18.90 3.20 0.96
C THR A 41 -18.45 3.91 -0.31
N VAL A 42 -17.15 4.06 -0.45
CA VAL A 42 -16.53 4.63 -1.65
C VAL A 42 -16.90 3.71 -2.79
N GLU A 43 -17.71 4.20 -3.73
CA GLU A 43 -18.00 3.47 -4.96
C GLU A 43 -16.69 3.15 -5.68
N PRO A 44 -16.48 1.90 -6.11
CA PRO A 44 -15.26 1.52 -6.79
C PRO A 44 -15.14 2.27 -8.12
N PRO A 45 -13.92 2.68 -8.52
CA PRO A 45 -13.69 3.24 -9.85
C PRO A 45 -14.02 2.22 -10.94
N VAL A 46 -14.46 2.70 -12.09
CA VAL A 46 -14.75 1.88 -13.28
C VAL A 46 -13.67 2.13 -14.33
N LEU A 47 -13.15 1.04 -14.93
CA LEU A 47 -12.25 1.13 -16.07
C LEU A 47 -13.01 1.63 -17.31
N VAL A 48 -12.49 2.68 -17.95
CA VAL A 48 -13.00 3.22 -19.22
C VAL A 48 -12.21 2.71 -20.41
N SER A 49 -10.88 2.71 -20.31
CA SER A 49 -10.00 2.25 -21.38
C SER A 49 -8.64 1.86 -20.82
N ILE A 50 -7.99 0.89 -21.44
CA ILE A 50 -6.62 0.49 -21.16
C ILE A 50 -5.85 0.37 -22.47
N VAL A 51 -4.62 0.88 -22.51
CA VAL A 51 -3.78 0.93 -23.69
C VAL A 51 -2.37 0.49 -23.32
N PRO A 52 -1.89 -0.67 -23.80
CA PRO A 52 -0.53 -1.11 -23.53
C PRO A 52 0.50 -0.17 -24.16
N GLY A 53 1.67 -0.11 -23.53
CA GLY A 53 2.85 0.53 -24.07
C GLY A 53 3.44 -0.26 -25.23
N ALA A 54 4.27 0.39 -26.05
CA ALA A 54 4.81 -0.22 -27.26
C ALA A 54 5.75 -1.42 -27.00
N LYS A 55 6.25 -1.56 -25.77
CA LYS A 55 7.12 -2.67 -25.32
C LYS A 55 6.40 -3.65 -24.39
N ALA A 56 5.12 -3.45 -24.15
CA ALA A 56 4.31 -4.31 -23.30
C ALA A 56 3.50 -5.28 -24.17
N GLU A 57 3.66 -6.56 -23.91
CA GLU A 57 2.81 -7.63 -24.45
C GLU A 57 1.70 -7.92 -23.46
N GLU A 58 0.45 -8.02 -23.92
CA GLU A 58 -0.67 -8.40 -23.06
C GLU A 58 -0.62 -9.89 -22.76
N ILE A 59 -0.78 -10.24 -21.49
CA ILE A 59 -0.92 -11.62 -21.02
C ILE A 59 -2.42 -11.93 -20.94
N PRO A 60 -2.93 -12.95 -21.64
CA PRO A 60 -4.32 -13.34 -21.52
C PRO A 60 -4.62 -13.84 -20.10
N ARG A 61 -5.66 -13.28 -19.48
CA ARG A 61 -6.20 -13.79 -18.22
C ARG A 61 -6.96 -15.10 -18.48
N ASP A 62 -6.47 -16.21 -17.93
CA ASP A 62 -7.10 -17.53 -18.02
C ASP A 62 -7.64 -17.98 -16.66
N CYS A 63 -8.96 -17.88 -16.50
CA CYS A 63 -9.65 -18.30 -15.28
C CYS A 63 -10.31 -19.69 -15.41
N THR A 64 -9.88 -20.52 -16.36
CA THR A 64 -10.46 -21.86 -16.52
C THR A 64 -10.02 -22.84 -15.42
N ASN A 65 -8.83 -22.62 -14.84
CA ASN A 65 -8.26 -23.42 -13.77
C ASN A 65 -7.67 -22.51 -12.69
N ALA A 66 -8.52 -21.76 -12.00
CA ALA A 66 -8.11 -20.94 -10.86
C ALA A 66 -7.40 -21.79 -9.79
N VAL A 67 -6.27 -21.28 -9.30
CA VAL A 67 -5.42 -21.93 -8.28
C VAL A 67 -5.03 -20.91 -7.22
N GLU A 68 -4.46 -21.37 -6.10
CA GLU A 68 -3.95 -20.46 -5.07
C GLU A 68 -2.87 -19.51 -5.63
N GLU A 69 -2.84 -18.30 -5.09
CA GLU A 69 -1.90 -17.25 -5.50
C GLU A 69 -0.43 -17.68 -5.42
N THR A 70 0.30 -17.40 -6.48
CA THR A 70 1.75 -17.39 -6.47
C THR A 70 2.19 -15.95 -6.68
N CYS A 71 2.92 -15.36 -5.73
CA CYS A 71 3.39 -13.96 -5.74
C CYS A 71 4.16 -13.54 -7.01
N ASN A 72 3.48 -13.38 -8.14
CA ASN A 72 4.01 -13.36 -9.50
C ASN A 72 3.40 -12.23 -10.35
N ALA A 73 2.65 -11.33 -9.70
CA ALA A 73 1.89 -10.23 -10.28
C ALA A 73 0.74 -10.67 -11.19
N LEU A 74 0.21 -11.88 -11.05
CA LEU A 74 -1.03 -12.33 -11.68
C LEU A 74 -2.11 -12.51 -10.60
N ASP A 75 -3.32 -12.75 -11.06
CA ASP A 75 -4.48 -13.08 -10.24
C ASP A 75 -4.79 -14.53 -10.61
N ASP A 76 -4.12 -15.45 -9.90
CA ASP A 76 -4.07 -16.88 -10.21
C ASP A 76 -5.37 -17.58 -9.75
N ASP A 77 -6.03 -17.04 -8.72
CA ASP A 77 -7.28 -17.56 -8.17
C ASP A 77 -8.53 -16.91 -8.80
N CYS A 78 -8.32 -15.87 -9.58
CA CYS A 78 -9.32 -15.12 -10.33
C CYS A 78 -10.37 -14.39 -9.47
N ASP A 79 -10.07 -14.08 -8.21
CA ASP A 79 -10.94 -13.30 -7.31
C ASP A 79 -10.92 -11.78 -7.61
N GLY A 80 -9.99 -11.33 -8.46
CA GLY A 80 -9.85 -9.94 -8.89
C GLY A 80 -8.94 -9.09 -7.99
N VAL A 81 -8.28 -9.71 -7.01
CA VAL A 81 -7.13 -9.20 -6.27
C VAL A 81 -5.86 -9.79 -6.88
N ILE A 82 -4.80 -9.00 -6.96
CA ILE A 82 -3.52 -9.50 -7.44
C ILE A 82 -2.74 -9.99 -6.22
N ASP A 83 -2.35 -11.26 -6.20
CA ASP A 83 -1.45 -11.85 -5.21
C ASP A 83 -1.86 -11.57 -3.76
N ASP A 84 -3.09 -11.95 -3.35
CA ASP A 84 -3.43 -11.88 -1.93
C ASP A 84 -2.58 -12.86 -1.09
N GLU A 85 -2.40 -12.54 0.19
CA GLU A 85 -1.51 -13.27 1.11
C GLU A 85 0.00 -13.21 0.80
N CYS A 86 0.45 -12.42 -0.19
CA CYS A 86 1.86 -12.23 -0.53
C CYS A 86 2.63 -11.18 0.30
N GLY A 87 2.04 -10.69 1.40
CA GLY A 87 2.64 -9.71 2.29
C GLY A 87 2.38 -8.25 1.90
N TYR A 88 1.54 -8.02 0.90
CA TYR A 88 1.04 -6.71 0.48
C TYR A 88 -0.45 -6.77 0.17
N GLY A 89 -1.09 -5.63 -0.03
CA GLY A 89 -2.55 -5.55 -0.07
C GLY A 89 -3.13 -4.96 -1.34
N ALA A 90 -4.42 -5.24 -1.53
CA ALA A 90 -5.24 -4.69 -2.59
C ALA A 90 -5.64 -3.23 -2.33
N GLY A 91 -6.18 -2.59 -3.36
CA GLY A 91 -6.76 -1.24 -3.28
C GLY A 91 -7.89 -1.02 -4.30
N LEU A 92 -8.46 0.19 -4.29
CA LEU A 92 -9.40 0.62 -5.32
C LEU A 92 -8.77 0.66 -6.71
N ILE A 93 -7.47 0.92 -6.75
CA ILE A 93 -6.55 0.56 -7.83
C ILE A 93 -5.45 -0.27 -7.17
N GLN A 94 -5.02 -1.35 -7.81
CA GLN A 94 -3.82 -2.10 -7.46
C GLN A 94 -2.98 -2.26 -8.73
N VAL A 95 -1.67 -2.04 -8.60
CA VAL A 95 -0.69 -2.27 -9.66
C VAL A 95 0.47 -3.03 -9.05
N THR A 96 0.64 -4.28 -9.47
CA THR A 96 1.72 -5.16 -9.00
C THR A 96 2.69 -5.41 -10.14
N ALA A 97 3.98 -5.34 -9.87
CA ALA A 97 5.04 -5.73 -10.77
C ALA A 97 5.86 -6.86 -10.14
N ALA A 98 6.16 -7.92 -10.89
CA ALA A 98 6.97 -9.04 -10.41
C ALA A 98 7.98 -9.50 -11.46
N TRP A 99 9.15 -9.95 -11.01
CA TRP A 99 10.24 -10.43 -11.86
C TRP A 99 11.02 -11.58 -11.20
N ASP A 100 11.96 -12.20 -11.92
CA ASP A 100 12.71 -13.38 -11.45
C ASP A 100 14.24 -13.18 -11.40
N THR A 101 14.75 -12.08 -11.95
CA THR A 101 16.18 -11.73 -11.96
C THR A 101 16.62 -10.90 -10.75
N GLY A 102 17.93 -10.79 -10.52
CA GLY A 102 18.60 -10.00 -9.47
C GLY A 102 18.50 -8.47 -9.59
N SER A 103 17.78 -7.96 -10.60
CA SER A 103 17.62 -6.53 -10.88
C SER A 103 16.81 -5.81 -9.80
N ASP A 104 17.11 -4.52 -9.63
CA ASP A 104 16.32 -3.54 -8.89
C ASP A 104 15.36 -2.88 -9.90
N ILE A 105 14.11 -3.36 -9.97
CA ILE A 105 13.06 -2.81 -10.83
C ILE A 105 12.15 -1.94 -9.97
N ASP A 106 12.06 -0.66 -10.32
CA ASP A 106 11.17 0.29 -9.67
C ASP A 106 9.86 0.44 -10.46
N LEU A 107 8.74 0.42 -9.74
CA LEU A 107 7.40 0.74 -10.22
C LEU A 107 7.11 2.24 -10.03
N TYR A 108 6.59 2.87 -11.09
CA TYR A 108 6.05 4.22 -11.05
C TYR A 108 4.61 4.20 -11.53
N VAL A 109 3.69 4.68 -10.70
CA VAL A 109 2.30 4.90 -11.10
C VAL A 109 1.97 6.37 -10.95
N THR A 110 1.74 7.05 -12.07
CA THR A 110 1.43 8.48 -12.12
C THR A 110 -0.05 8.69 -12.36
N GLY A 111 -0.70 9.43 -11.46
CA GLY A 111 -2.13 9.74 -11.54
C GLY A 111 -2.44 10.95 -12.43
N PRO A 112 -3.73 11.27 -12.61
CA PRO A 112 -4.19 12.32 -13.54
C PRO A 112 -3.71 13.73 -13.20
N LEU A 113 -3.34 13.98 -11.95
CA LEU A 113 -2.84 15.27 -11.46
C LEU A 113 -1.31 15.37 -11.51
N GLY A 114 -0.63 14.35 -12.06
CA GLY A 114 0.83 14.28 -12.16
C GLY A 114 1.53 13.83 -10.88
N ASP A 115 0.79 13.38 -9.87
CA ASP A 115 1.37 12.81 -8.67
C ASP A 115 1.78 11.34 -8.94
N THR A 116 3.02 11.01 -8.62
CA THR A 116 3.57 9.66 -8.80
C THR A 116 3.78 8.98 -7.45
N VAL A 117 3.35 7.72 -7.35
CA VAL A 117 3.78 6.77 -6.31
C VAL A 117 4.90 5.90 -6.87
N SER A 118 5.96 5.71 -6.09
CA SER A 118 7.19 4.99 -6.43
C SER A 118 8.07 4.83 -5.19
N PHE A 119 9.20 4.14 -5.28
CA PHE A 119 10.13 3.98 -4.14
C PHE A 119 10.52 5.32 -3.49
N GLN A 120 10.81 6.36 -4.28
CA GLN A 120 11.21 7.68 -3.76
C GLN A 120 10.03 8.47 -3.14
N ARG A 121 8.80 8.06 -3.44
CA ARG A 121 7.57 8.67 -2.93
C ARG A 121 6.55 7.56 -2.64
N PRO A 122 6.72 6.83 -1.51
CA PRO A 122 5.93 5.64 -1.20
C PRO A 122 4.49 5.96 -0.80
N SER A 123 4.12 7.23 -0.66
CA SER A 123 2.74 7.63 -0.53
C SER A 123 2.46 9.00 -1.14
N THR A 124 1.20 9.22 -1.54
CA THR A 124 0.73 10.52 -2.04
C THR A 124 -0.44 11.05 -1.20
N PRO A 125 -0.66 12.38 -1.15
CA PRO A 125 -1.78 12.95 -0.41
C PRO A 125 -3.17 12.50 -0.88
N ILE A 126 -3.26 11.84 -2.03
CA ILE A 126 -4.51 11.36 -2.64
C ILE A 126 -4.68 9.83 -2.54
N GLY A 127 -4.04 9.22 -1.54
CA GLY A 127 -4.32 7.84 -1.11
C GLY A 127 -3.55 6.74 -1.83
N ALA A 128 -2.58 7.09 -2.68
CA ALA A 128 -1.67 6.10 -3.26
C ALA A 128 -0.61 5.68 -2.23
N GLU A 129 -0.30 4.39 -2.16
CA GLU A 129 0.72 3.78 -1.31
C GLU A 129 1.54 2.78 -2.15
N LEU A 130 2.87 2.80 -2.02
CA LEU A 130 3.74 1.70 -2.40
C LEU A 130 3.95 0.85 -1.14
N ASP A 131 3.13 -0.17 -0.95
CA ASP A 131 3.11 -0.98 0.27
C ASP A 131 4.04 -2.20 0.21
N HIS A 132 4.60 -2.49 -0.97
CA HIS A 132 5.68 -3.45 -1.16
C HIS A 132 6.71 -2.92 -2.15
N SER A 133 7.98 -2.98 -1.79
CA SER A 133 9.09 -2.44 -2.58
C SER A 133 10.27 -3.40 -2.59
N GLY A 134 10.12 -4.44 -3.39
CA GLY A 134 11.16 -5.41 -3.68
C GLY A 134 12.27 -4.79 -4.52
N ARG A 135 13.50 -5.24 -4.28
CA ARG A 135 14.72 -4.71 -4.91
C ARG A 135 15.62 -5.80 -5.48
N GLY A 136 15.03 -6.95 -5.78
CA GLY A 136 15.73 -8.17 -6.18
C GLY A 136 16.82 -8.57 -5.18
N ASP A 137 18.02 -8.79 -5.68
CA ASP A 137 19.15 -9.27 -4.87
C ASP A 137 19.74 -8.17 -3.97
N CYS A 138 19.22 -6.94 -4.04
CA CYS A 138 19.58 -5.86 -3.11
C CYS A 138 19.00 -6.05 -1.71
N SER A 139 17.97 -6.90 -1.58
CA SER A 139 17.28 -7.14 -0.31
C SER A 139 16.81 -8.59 -0.22
N PRO A 140 17.72 -9.58 -0.23
CA PRO A 140 17.37 -11.00 -0.32
C PRO A 140 16.63 -11.53 0.91
N ASP A 141 16.72 -10.84 2.05
CA ASP A 141 16.04 -11.22 3.29
C ASP A 141 14.58 -10.72 3.35
N MET A 142 14.15 -9.88 2.39
CA MET A 142 12.77 -9.42 2.29
C MET A 142 11.89 -10.53 1.70
N PRO A 143 10.72 -10.83 2.28
CA PRO A 143 9.74 -11.70 1.63
C PRO A 143 9.37 -11.14 0.25
N ASN A 144 9.29 -11.99 -0.77
CA ASN A 144 8.97 -11.60 -2.15
C ASN A 144 9.83 -10.40 -2.65
N PRO A 145 11.17 -10.52 -2.64
CA PRO A 145 12.06 -9.39 -2.89
C PRO A 145 12.06 -8.94 -4.35
N ARG A 146 11.36 -9.64 -5.25
CA ARG A 146 11.23 -9.33 -6.67
C ARG A 146 9.82 -8.89 -7.05
N VAL A 147 9.14 -8.22 -6.12
CA VAL A 147 7.79 -7.69 -6.32
C VAL A 147 7.75 -6.23 -5.87
N GLU A 148 7.08 -5.36 -6.61
CA GLU A 148 6.60 -4.07 -6.12
C GLU A 148 5.08 -4.00 -6.24
N ASN A 149 4.40 -3.41 -5.25
CA ASN A 149 2.94 -3.24 -5.27
C ASN A 149 2.59 -1.79 -4.91
N ALA A 150 1.81 -1.17 -5.78
CA ALA A 150 1.21 0.14 -5.55
C ALA A 150 -0.32 -0.01 -5.46
N ARG A 151 -0.92 0.65 -4.48
CA ARG A 151 -2.37 0.58 -4.23
C ARG A 151 -2.97 1.93 -3.86
N TRP A 152 -4.25 2.11 -4.15
CA TRP A 152 -5.03 3.26 -3.68
C TRP A 152 -5.99 2.83 -2.58
N VAL A 153 -5.83 3.39 -1.38
CA VAL A 153 -6.63 3.07 -0.20
C VAL A 153 -7.16 4.33 0.48
N GLY A 154 -8.24 4.19 1.25
CA GLY A 154 -8.80 5.24 2.11
C GLY A 154 -9.56 6.37 1.42
N GLN A 155 -9.31 6.64 0.13
CA GLN A 155 -9.99 7.67 -0.66
C GLN A 155 -10.27 7.20 -2.09
N ARG A 156 -11.32 7.75 -2.72
CA ARG A 156 -11.63 7.45 -4.13
C ARG A 156 -10.46 7.96 -5.01
N PRO A 157 -9.87 7.11 -5.87
CA PRO A 157 -8.86 7.55 -6.81
C PRO A 157 -9.40 8.65 -7.72
N THR A 158 -8.54 9.59 -8.10
CA THR A 158 -8.94 10.70 -8.97
C THR A 158 -9.26 10.17 -10.36
N VAL A 159 -10.42 10.53 -10.91
CA VAL A 159 -10.80 10.11 -12.26
C VAL A 159 -9.84 10.70 -13.31
N GLY A 160 -9.60 9.96 -14.39
CA GLY A 160 -8.72 10.39 -15.47
C GLY A 160 -7.67 9.36 -15.84
N VAL A 161 -6.58 9.83 -16.44
CA VAL A 161 -5.51 8.99 -17.00
C VAL A 161 -4.48 8.65 -15.94
N TYR A 162 -4.19 7.37 -15.82
CA TYR A 162 -3.07 6.82 -15.07
C TYR A 162 -2.03 6.27 -16.04
N GLU A 163 -0.77 6.40 -15.68
CA GLU A 163 0.37 5.84 -16.42
C GLU A 163 1.21 4.97 -15.50
N VAL A 164 1.47 3.74 -15.94
CA VAL A 164 2.35 2.78 -15.26
C VAL A 164 3.65 2.67 -16.05
N GLU A 165 4.76 2.91 -15.37
CA GLU A 165 6.10 2.73 -15.89
C GLU A 165 6.92 1.83 -14.98
N LEU A 166 7.83 1.08 -15.59
CA LEU A 166 8.91 0.38 -14.91
C LEU A 166 10.23 1.07 -15.23
N HIS A 167 11.14 1.09 -14.26
CA HIS A 167 12.50 1.53 -14.48
C HIS A 167 13.46 0.50 -13.91
N TYR A 168 14.41 0.06 -14.73
CA TYR A 168 15.53 -0.72 -14.27
C TYR A 168 16.53 0.23 -13.59
N TRP A 169 16.46 0.33 -12.27
CA TRP A 169 17.30 1.26 -11.50
C TRP A 169 18.74 0.78 -11.39
N GLY A 170 18.95 -0.52 -11.20
CA GLY A 170 20.28 -1.08 -11.05
C GLY A 170 20.28 -2.59 -10.82
N GLU A 171 21.47 -3.14 -10.55
CA GLU A 171 21.63 -4.52 -10.11
C GLU A 171 22.44 -4.53 -8.82
N CYS A 172 22.09 -5.43 -7.90
CA CYS A 172 22.90 -5.69 -6.73
C CYS A 172 23.67 -6.97 -6.92
N ILE A 173 24.99 -6.88 -6.69
CA ILE A 173 25.93 -7.99 -6.81
C ILE A 173 26.01 -8.52 -8.26
N SER A 174 25.08 -9.38 -8.67
CA SER A 174 25.04 -10.03 -9.98
C SER A 174 23.64 -10.57 -10.28
N GLY A 175 23.32 -10.75 -11.56
CA GLY A 175 22.14 -11.52 -11.98
C GLY A 175 20.93 -10.67 -12.39
N GLY A 176 21.11 -9.37 -12.64
CA GLY A 176 20.05 -8.52 -13.18
C GLY A 176 19.80 -8.77 -14.67
N GLY A 177 20.79 -8.49 -15.54
CA GLY A 177 20.68 -8.77 -16.98
C GLY A 177 19.43 -8.16 -17.65
N PRO A 178 18.98 -8.68 -18.80
CA PRO A 178 17.64 -8.38 -19.31
C PRO A 178 16.58 -9.01 -18.40
N THR A 179 15.67 -8.19 -17.87
CA THR A 179 14.66 -8.62 -16.90
C THR A 179 13.29 -8.60 -17.51
N ALA A 180 12.63 -9.75 -17.59
CA ALA A 180 11.20 -9.81 -17.89
C ALA A 180 10.40 -9.52 -16.62
N THR A 181 9.49 -8.56 -16.69
CA THR A 181 8.64 -8.15 -15.59
C THR A 181 7.18 -8.32 -15.99
N THR A 182 6.44 -9.05 -15.18
CA THR A 182 4.97 -9.14 -15.23
C THR A 182 4.40 -7.92 -14.51
N VAL A 183 3.38 -7.28 -15.08
CA VAL A 183 2.63 -6.19 -14.44
C VAL A 183 1.14 -6.45 -14.60
N SER A 184 0.40 -6.47 -13.50
CA SER A 184 -1.06 -6.49 -13.53
C SER A 184 -1.65 -5.22 -12.95
N VAL A 185 -2.79 -4.82 -13.49
CA VAL A 185 -3.58 -3.69 -13.00
C VAL A 185 -4.96 -4.21 -12.60
N ALA A 186 -5.37 -3.98 -11.36
CA ALA A 186 -6.73 -4.21 -10.89
C ALA A 186 -7.41 -2.87 -10.56
N ILE A 187 -8.68 -2.74 -10.93
CA ILE A 187 -9.50 -1.53 -10.69
C ILE A 187 -10.83 -2.00 -10.11
N GLY A 188 -11.13 -1.60 -8.89
CA GLY A 188 -12.38 -2.01 -8.21
C GLY A 188 -12.52 -3.53 -8.04
N ARG A 189 -11.40 -4.23 -7.77
CA ARG A 189 -11.32 -5.71 -7.73
C ARG A 189 -11.68 -6.40 -9.05
N GLN A 190 -11.35 -5.77 -10.17
CA GLN A 190 -11.41 -6.38 -11.49
C GLN A 190 -10.07 -6.20 -12.17
N ILE A 191 -9.49 -7.29 -12.67
CA ILE A 191 -8.26 -7.23 -13.47
C ILE A 191 -8.55 -6.47 -14.77
N ALA A 192 -7.98 -5.28 -14.86
CA ALA A 192 -8.07 -4.38 -16.00
C ALA A 192 -7.16 -4.82 -17.15
N GLY A 193 -6.02 -5.44 -16.82
CA GLY A 193 -5.09 -6.01 -17.79
C GLY A 193 -3.83 -6.55 -17.11
N GLN A 194 -3.19 -7.49 -17.80
CA GLN A 194 -1.95 -8.14 -17.38
C GLN A 194 -0.95 -7.99 -18.53
N PHE A 195 0.30 -7.68 -18.22
CA PHE A 195 1.29 -7.31 -19.22
C PHE A 195 2.65 -7.91 -18.89
N ARG A 196 3.44 -8.17 -19.93
CA ARG A 196 4.85 -8.50 -19.84
C ARG A 196 5.66 -7.42 -20.56
N ALA A 197 6.67 -6.88 -19.89
CA ALA A 197 7.67 -6.04 -20.52
C ALA A 197 9.07 -6.54 -20.15
N THR A 198 10.01 -6.47 -21.10
CA THR A 198 11.41 -6.76 -20.81
C THR A 198 12.21 -5.46 -20.76
N LEU A 199 12.93 -5.27 -19.67
CA LEU A 199 13.80 -4.11 -19.47
C LEU A 199 15.26 -4.51 -19.62
N LEU A 200 16.03 -3.66 -20.29
CA LEU A 200 17.49 -3.70 -20.23
C LEU A 200 18.00 -2.82 -19.06
N PRO A 201 19.25 -3.02 -18.59
CA PRO A 201 19.83 -2.20 -17.54
C PRO A 201 19.73 -0.68 -17.84
N GLY A 202 19.16 0.08 -16.90
CA GLY A 202 18.94 1.53 -17.00
C GLY A 202 17.76 1.94 -17.89
N GLU A 203 17.00 0.99 -18.42
CA GLU A 203 15.84 1.29 -19.27
C GLU A 203 14.63 1.71 -18.44
N ARG A 204 13.89 2.70 -18.93
CA ARG A 204 12.55 3.04 -18.47
C ARG A 204 11.52 2.68 -19.54
N VAL A 205 10.51 1.92 -19.17
CA VAL A 205 9.46 1.43 -20.07
C VAL A 205 8.10 1.84 -19.52
N ARG A 206 7.32 2.57 -20.33
CA ARG A 206 5.89 2.69 -20.10
C ARG A 206 5.22 1.37 -20.43
N VAL A 207 4.59 0.75 -19.44
CA VAL A 207 3.91 -0.54 -19.59
C VAL A 207 2.48 -0.36 -20.04
N VAL A 208 1.74 0.56 -19.42
CA VAL A 208 0.31 0.74 -19.73
C VAL A 208 -0.18 2.14 -19.35
N ARG A 209 -1.16 2.64 -20.09
CA ARG A 209 -2.02 3.75 -19.66
C ARG A 209 -3.44 3.24 -19.51
N PHE A 210 -4.14 3.67 -18.46
CA PHE A 210 -5.55 3.36 -18.28
C PHE A 210 -6.33 4.60 -17.82
N VAL A 211 -7.64 4.57 -18.04
CA VAL A 211 -8.55 5.65 -17.67
C VAL A 211 -9.61 5.10 -16.75
N ILE A 212 -9.88 5.80 -15.65
CA ILE A 212 -10.99 5.46 -14.74
C ILE A 212 -12.00 6.60 -14.59
N GLN A 213 -13.23 6.24 -14.22
CA GLN A 213 -14.35 7.12 -13.87
C GLN A 213 -15.03 6.67 -12.57
#